data_AF-A0A1V4DI86-F1
#
_entry.id   AF-A0A1V4DI86-F1
#
_cell.length_a   1.000
_cell.length_b   1.000
_cell.length_c   1.000
_cell.angle_alpha   90.00
_cell.angle_beta   90.00
_cell.angle_gamma   90.00
#
_symmetry.space_group_name_H-M   'P 1'
#
loop_
_entity.id
_entity.type
_entity.pdbx_description
1 polymer ?
#
loop_
_entity_poly.entity_id
_entity_poly.type
_entity_poly.pdbx_seq_one_letter_code
_entity_poly.pdbx_strand_id
1 'polypeptide(L)'
;MKQSKRYANEKILVLGLARSGVAAAKLLHELGAFVTVNDAKKLSENKEAQELLEAGITVITDGHPLDLLDEGFSLIVKNPGIPYTNPILEKAIKKKIPIITEVELAYQVSEAPFIGITGTNGKTTTTTMIKQIIDSYQPNTALLAGNIGFPASDVVVEATKDNVLVTELSSFQLMGIDEFKPHIAVITNIYEAHIDYHGTREEYVKAKWRIQKNMTKEDILILNADLPELVELSKSSQAAITWFSTTQKVTGAYLEDGWLTYNDEKIMKSGDLGVPGSHNVENALAAICVAKNYGVDNESIKTSLSLFSGVPHRTEYIGTFNGVKVYNDSKATNILAAKKAISGFNNEQLVLIAGGLDRGNSFDEFIPTIENMKAIVLLGETKEKLKKAAQQALVKEIVCVETMTEAVEEAIKIASADDTILLSPACASWDMYPNFETRGTEFVEEIIKQVGK
;
A
#
# COMPACT_ATOMS: atom_id res chain seq x y z
N MET A 1 12.52 19.02 0.10
CA MET A 1 12.34 19.04 1.57
C MET A 1 12.66 20.42 2.16
N LYS A 2 11.88 20.89 3.15
CA LYS A 2 12.15 22.11 3.92
C LYS A 2 13.47 21.99 4.68
N GLN A 3 14.28 23.05 4.71
CA GLN A 3 15.44 23.14 5.62
C GLN A 3 14.97 23.38 7.08
N SER A 4 14.36 22.35 7.67
CA SER A 4 13.81 22.39 9.02
C SER A 4 14.91 22.16 10.05
N LYS A 5 15.06 23.06 11.02
CA LYS A 5 15.91 22.85 12.21
C LYS A 5 15.17 22.12 13.35
N ARG A 6 13.93 21.68 13.12
CA ARG A 6 13.04 21.13 14.15
C ARG A 6 13.64 19.96 14.93
N TYR A 7 14.40 19.10 14.26
CA TYR A 7 14.97 17.89 14.86
C TYR A 7 16.47 17.98 15.09
N ALA A 8 17.10 19.09 14.71
CA ALA A 8 18.55 19.25 14.82
C ALA A 8 18.95 19.26 16.30
N ASN A 9 19.89 18.37 16.67
CA ASN A 9 20.35 18.13 18.04
C ASN A 9 19.29 17.57 19.01
N GLU A 10 18.13 17.13 18.51
CA GLU A 10 17.12 16.47 19.32
C GLU A 10 17.44 14.98 19.47
N LYS A 11 17.22 14.41 20.67
CA LYS A 11 17.40 12.98 20.91
C LYS A 11 16.11 12.24 20.64
N ILE A 12 16.10 11.41 19.59
CA ILE A 12 14.87 10.80 19.06
C ILE A 12 14.99 9.29 19.05
N LEU A 13 13.96 8.61 19.57
CA LEU A 13 13.86 7.16 19.54
C LEU A 13 13.02 6.72 18.33
N VAL A 14 13.58 5.89 17.47
CA VAL A 14 12.85 5.15 16.43
C VAL A 14 12.54 3.75 16.96
N LEU A 15 11.27 3.48 17.25
CA LEU A 15 10.82 2.21 17.81
C LEU A 15 10.29 1.28 16.70
N GLY A 16 11.06 0.25 16.40
CA GLY A 16 10.81 -0.72 15.33
C GLY A 16 11.26 -0.22 13.96
N LEU A 17 12.03 -1.03 13.25
CA LEU A 17 12.56 -0.69 11.94
C LEU A 17 11.53 -0.91 10.84
N ALA A 18 11.31 -2.15 10.40
CA ALA A 18 10.54 -2.42 9.17
C ALA A 18 10.94 -1.45 8.03
N ARG A 19 10.08 -1.22 7.03
CA ARG A 19 10.43 -0.30 5.93
C ARG A 19 10.40 1.18 6.35
N SER A 20 9.36 1.60 7.07
CA SER A 20 9.17 3.01 7.43
C SER A 20 10.03 3.49 8.60
N GLY A 21 10.43 2.63 9.53
CA GLY A 21 11.34 3.00 10.61
C GLY A 21 12.77 3.20 10.13
N VAL A 22 13.23 2.41 9.15
CA VAL A 22 14.54 2.64 8.49
C VAL A 22 14.55 4.00 7.79
N ALA A 23 13.51 4.28 7.00
CA ALA A 23 13.34 5.56 6.31
C ALA A 23 13.29 6.74 7.29
N ALA A 24 12.52 6.61 8.38
CA ALA A 24 12.45 7.63 9.43
C ALA A 24 13.80 7.85 10.13
N ALA A 25 14.55 6.78 10.45
CA ALA A 25 15.85 6.88 11.09
C ALA A 25 16.87 7.62 10.20
N LYS A 26 16.91 7.29 8.91
CA LYS A 26 17.76 7.96 7.92
C LYS A 26 17.40 9.44 7.77
N LEU A 27 16.12 9.75 7.61
CA LEU A 27 15.64 11.13 7.48
C LEU A 27 15.97 11.96 8.73
N LEU A 28 15.72 11.44 9.93
CA LEU A 28 16.05 12.14 11.18
C LEU A 28 17.56 12.39 11.33
N HIS A 29 18.37 11.41 10.93
CA HIS A 29 19.82 11.55 10.94
C HIS A 29 20.29 12.64 9.97
N GLU A 30 19.73 12.70 8.75
CA GLU A 30 20.00 13.76 7.78
C GLU A 30 19.57 15.16 8.30
N LEU A 31 18.48 15.22 9.07
CA LEU A 31 18.00 16.44 9.74
C LEU A 31 18.82 16.82 11.00
N GLY A 32 19.88 16.07 11.31
CA GLY A 32 20.81 16.37 12.40
C GLY A 32 20.35 15.92 13.79
N ALA A 33 19.40 14.97 13.88
CA ALA A 33 18.96 14.41 15.15
C ALA A 33 19.95 13.37 15.71
N PHE A 34 19.98 13.23 17.03
CA PHE A 34 20.63 12.11 17.71
C PHE A 34 19.67 10.93 17.76
N VAL A 35 19.74 10.08 16.74
CA VAL A 35 18.82 8.96 16.55
C VAL A 35 19.29 7.73 17.32
N THR A 36 18.38 7.15 18.10
CA THR A 36 18.51 5.79 18.63
C THR A 36 17.41 4.93 18.02
N VAL A 37 17.79 3.79 17.47
CA VAL A 37 16.88 2.77 16.94
C VAL A 37 16.72 1.68 17.99
N ASN A 38 15.50 1.23 18.24
CA ASN A 38 15.25 0.04 19.03
C ASN A 38 14.37 -0.97 18.28
N ASP A 39 14.87 -2.19 18.09
CA ASP A 39 14.15 -3.28 17.40
C ASP A 39 14.22 -4.58 18.21
N ALA A 40 13.16 -5.39 18.16
CA ALA A 40 13.11 -6.65 18.90
C ALA A 40 14.02 -7.73 18.30
N LYS A 41 14.28 -7.70 16.99
CA LYS A 41 15.15 -8.69 16.33
C LYS A 41 16.59 -8.49 16.74
N LYS A 42 17.36 -9.57 16.76
CA LYS A 42 18.81 -9.52 16.99
C LYS A 42 19.51 -8.79 15.86
N LEU A 43 20.59 -8.06 16.17
CA LEU A 43 21.38 -7.36 15.17
C LEU A 43 21.87 -8.29 14.06
N SER A 44 22.33 -9.51 14.39
CA SER A 44 22.81 -10.50 13.42
C SER A 44 21.76 -10.94 12.40
N GLU A 45 20.48 -10.76 12.70
CA GLU A 45 19.33 -11.18 11.89
C GLU A 45 18.62 -9.98 11.24
N ASN A 46 19.16 -8.78 11.41
CA ASN A 46 18.53 -7.53 11.00
C ASN A 46 19.53 -6.68 10.20
N LYS A 47 19.54 -6.89 8.89
CA LYS A 47 20.47 -6.22 7.97
C LYS A 47 20.28 -4.70 8.00
N GLU A 48 19.03 -4.25 8.06
CA GLU A 48 18.72 -2.83 8.10
C GLU A 48 19.25 -2.16 9.39
N ALA A 49 19.21 -2.87 10.51
CA ALA A 49 19.81 -2.41 11.76
C ALA A 49 21.35 -2.31 11.66
N GLN A 50 22.00 -3.25 10.96
CA GLN A 50 23.44 -3.21 10.70
C GLN A 50 23.81 -2.01 9.83
N GLU A 51 23.07 -1.77 8.74
CA GLU A 51 23.29 -0.62 7.84
C GLU A 51 23.16 0.72 8.59
N LEU A 52 22.19 0.84 9.50
CA LEU A 52 22.03 2.06 10.30
C LEU A 52 23.18 2.25 11.30
N LEU A 53 23.66 1.16 11.90
CA LEU A 53 24.81 1.20 12.80
C LEU A 53 26.09 1.64 12.05
N GLU A 54 26.31 1.11 10.84
CA GLU A 54 27.41 1.52 9.96
C GLU A 54 27.31 2.99 9.53
N ALA A 55 26.09 3.51 9.37
CA ALA A 55 25.82 4.93 9.14
C ALA A 55 26.01 5.81 10.40
N GLY A 56 26.43 5.25 11.54
CA GLY A 56 26.69 5.98 12.78
C GLY A 56 25.46 6.25 13.64
N ILE A 57 24.32 5.61 13.34
CA ILE A 57 23.11 5.69 14.17
C ILE A 57 23.22 4.68 15.32
N THR A 58 22.79 5.07 16.52
CA THR A 58 22.79 4.15 17.67
C THR A 58 21.70 3.10 17.49
N VAL A 59 22.03 1.82 17.67
CA VAL A 59 21.10 0.71 17.46
C VAL A 59 21.07 -0.20 18.68
N ILE A 60 19.88 -0.44 19.22
CA ILE A 60 19.61 -1.31 20.36
C ILE A 60 18.68 -2.44 19.89
N THR A 61 19.20 -3.66 19.84
CA THR A 61 18.49 -4.85 19.37
C THR A 61 18.29 -5.88 20.48
N ASP A 62 17.63 -7.00 20.17
CA ASP A 62 17.44 -8.13 21.08
C ASP A 62 16.57 -7.79 22.31
N GLY A 63 15.58 -6.91 22.10
CA GLY A 63 14.55 -6.60 23.08
C GLY A 63 14.29 -5.12 23.27
N HIS A 64 13.52 -4.82 24.32
CA HIS A 64 12.97 -3.50 24.60
C HIS A 64 13.31 -3.10 26.04
N PRO A 65 14.55 -2.64 26.30
CA PRO A 65 14.96 -2.24 27.64
C PRO A 65 14.08 -1.10 28.15
N LEU A 66 13.39 -1.29 29.28
CA LEU A 66 12.43 -0.30 29.79
C LEU A 66 13.12 0.99 30.26
N ASP A 67 14.36 0.88 30.73
CA ASP A 67 15.23 1.98 31.13
C ASP A 67 15.74 2.82 29.95
N LEU A 68 15.53 2.39 28.70
CA LEU A 68 15.87 3.17 27.50
C LEU A 68 15.29 4.59 27.56
N LEU A 69 14.03 4.74 28.00
CA LEU A 69 13.38 6.05 28.10
C LEU A 69 13.91 6.94 29.23
N ASP A 70 14.87 6.48 30.03
CA ASP A 70 15.54 7.28 31.04
C ASP A 70 16.71 8.09 30.44
N GLU A 71 17.05 7.83 29.18
CA GLU A 71 18.10 8.52 28.42
C GLU A 71 17.72 9.92 27.88
N GLY A 72 16.50 10.41 28.14
CA GLY A 72 16.08 11.77 27.82
C GLY A 72 15.61 12.03 26.38
N PHE A 73 14.90 11.07 25.76
CA PHE A 73 14.31 11.26 24.43
C PHE A 73 13.22 12.34 24.41
N SER A 74 13.27 13.24 23.42
CA SER A 74 12.28 14.31 23.23
C SER A 74 11.12 13.90 22.31
N LEU A 75 11.28 12.82 21.54
CA LEU A 75 10.28 12.30 20.60
C LEU A 75 10.48 10.80 20.38
N ILE A 76 9.38 10.09 20.14
CA ILE A 76 9.39 8.71 19.63
C ILE A 76 8.72 8.68 18.25
N VAL A 77 9.42 8.13 17.25
CA VAL A 77 8.83 7.73 15.97
C VAL A 77 8.58 6.22 16.01
N LYS A 78 7.31 5.82 16.11
CA LYS A 78 6.95 4.39 16.18
C LYS A 78 6.68 3.82 14.79
N ASN A 79 7.08 2.56 14.59
CA ASN A 79 6.49 1.73 13.55
C ASN A 79 4.96 1.65 13.79
N PRO A 80 4.12 1.95 12.78
CA PRO A 80 2.67 1.92 12.92
C PRO A 80 2.12 0.60 13.48
N GLY A 81 2.72 -0.55 13.13
CA GLY A 81 2.24 -1.87 13.55
C GLY A 81 2.45 -2.20 15.04
N ILE A 82 3.27 -1.43 15.78
CA ILE A 82 3.48 -1.67 17.21
C ILE A 82 2.27 -1.12 18.00
N PRO A 83 1.56 -1.93 18.80
CA PRO A 83 0.40 -1.47 19.55
C PRO A 83 0.80 -0.50 20.68
N TYR A 84 -0.08 0.43 21.02
CA TYR A 84 0.16 1.41 22.10
C TYR A 84 0.21 0.78 23.51
N THR A 85 -0.22 -0.48 23.65
CA THR A 85 -0.03 -1.32 24.85
C THR A 85 1.40 -1.85 24.99
N ASN A 86 2.29 -1.56 24.04
CA ASN A 86 3.70 -1.89 24.17
C ASN A 86 4.29 -1.19 25.41
N PRO A 87 5.04 -1.88 26.29
CA PRO A 87 5.55 -1.31 27.53
C PRO A 87 6.41 -0.04 27.38
N ILE A 88 7.18 0.09 26.29
CA ILE A 88 7.94 1.32 26.01
C ILE A 88 6.97 2.47 25.73
N LEU A 89 5.96 2.26 24.89
CA LEU A 89 4.98 3.30 24.55
C LEU A 89 4.12 3.70 25.75
N GLU A 90 3.72 2.75 26.60
CA GLU A 90 3.03 3.07 27.86
C GLU A 90 3.89 3.92 28.81
N LYS A 91 5.19 3.60 28.94
CA LYS A 91 6.13 4.41 29.74
C LYS A 91 6.34 5.79 29.12
N ALA A 92 6.41 5.90 27.79
CA ALA A 92 6.51 7.16 27.07
C ALA A 92 5.29 8.05 27.30
N ILE A 93 4.08 7.50 27.23
CA ILE A 93 2.83 8.21 27.53
C ILE A 93 2.84 8.73 28.98
N LYS A 94 3.23 7.91 29.96
CA LYS A 94 3.35 8.32 31.37
C LYS A 94 4.37 9.46 31.55
N LYS A 95 5.46 9.44 30.78
CA LYS A 95 6.48 10.49 30.75
C LYS A 95 6.11 11.70 29.88
N LYS A 96 4.96 11.67 29.19
CA LYS A 96 4.51 12.70 28.23
C LYS A 96 5.50 12.95 27.09
N ILE A 97 6.24 11.92 26.69
CA ILE A 97 7.09 11.99 25.49
C ILE A 97 6.15 11.90 24.27
N PRO A 98 6.18 12.86 23.33
CA PRO A 98 5.41 12.78 22.10
C PRO A 98 5.72 11.49 21.32
N ILE A 99 4.66 10.87 20.79
CA ILE A 99 4.76 9.67 19.96
C ILE A 99 4.12 9.98 18.62
N ILE A 100 4.91 9.90 17.55
CA ILE A 100 4.44 10.10 16.19
C ILE A 100 4.68 8.87 15.32
N THR A 101 4.02 8.82 14.17
CA THR A 101 4.34 7.89 13.09
C THR A 101 5.12 8.61 12.00
N GLU A 102 5.78 7.85 11.14
CA GLU A 102 6.67 8.37 10.10
C GLU A 102 5.97 9.35 9.12
N VAL A 103 4.65 9.23 8.90
CA VAL A 103 3.91 10.16 8.04
C VAL A 103 3.81 11.58 8.62
N GLU A 104 3.81 11.72 9.95
CA GLU A 104 3.86 13.01 10.63
C GLU A 104 5.22 13.68 10.42
N LEU A 105 6.30 12.89 10.56
CA LEU A 105 7.66 13.33 10.30
C LEU A 105 7.79 13.83 8.84
N ALA A 106 7.33 13.03 7.87
CA ALA A 106 7.36 13.39 6.46
C ALA A 106 6.59 14.71 6.21
N TYR A 107 5.40 14.87 6.79
CA TYR A 107 4.62 16.10 6.65
C TYR A 107 5.34 17.33 7.21
N GLN A 108 5.93 17.22 8.40
CA GLN A 108 6.60 18.33 9.08
C GLN A 108 7.81 18.88 8.30
N VAL A 109 8.40 18.08 7.40
CA VAL A 109 9.55 18.48 6.57
C VAL A 109 9.21 18.68 5.09
N SER A 110 7.98 18.41 4.66
CA SER A 110 7.60 18.53 3.26
C SER A 110 7.39 19.97 2.81
N GLU A 111 7.82 20.28 1.59
CA GLU A 111 7.42 21.48 0.84
C GLU A 111 6.20 21.21 -0.05
N ALA A 112 6.06 19.98 -0.52
CA ALA A 112 4.93 19.53 -1.31
C ALA A 112 3.67 19.37 -0.45
N PRO A 113 2.48 19.76 -0.96
CA PRO A 113 1.21 19.43 -0.34
C PRO A 113 0.95 17.91 -0.35
N PHE A 114 0.05 17.48 0.52
CA PHE A 114 -0.40 16.10 0.62
C PHE A 114 -1.84 15.95 0.13
N ILE A 115 -2.09 14.88 -0.62
CA ILE A 115 -3.40 14.27 -0.80
C ILE A 115 -3.40 12.98 0.02
N GLY A 116 -4.24 12.91 1.07
CA GLY A 116 -4.28 11.76 1.99
C GLY A 116 -5.45 10.82 1.68
N ILE A 117 -5.19 9.53 1.49
CA ILE A 117 -6.25 8.54 1.19
C ILE A 117 -6.28 7.48 2.29
N THR A 118 -7.41 7.35 2.98
CA THR A 118 -7.67 6.26 3.91
C THR A 118 -9.03 5.60 3.65
N GLY A 119 -9.32 4.55 4.42
CA GLY A 119 -10.53 3.74 4.36
C GLY A 119 -10.25 2.28 4.66
N THR A 120 -11.29 1.46 4.77
CA THR A 120 -11.12 0.01 4.99
C THR A 120 -10.61 -0.64 3.71
N ASN A 121 -11.30 -0.44 2.60
CA ASN A 121 -11.00 -1.01 1.28
C ASN A 121 -10.87 0.07 0.20
N GLY A 122 -10.32 -0.27 -0.97
CA GLY A 122 -10.24 0.65 -2.12
C GLY A 122 -9.14 1.72 -2.06
N LYS A 123 -8.44 1.85 -0.92
CA LYS A 123 -7.34 2.81 -0.72
C LYS A 123 -6.29 2.74 -1.84
N THR A 124 -5.65 1.58 -1.99
CA THR A 124 -4.58 1.34 -2.96
C THR A 124 -5.03 1.68 -4.38
N THR A 125 -6.20 1.21 -4.82
CA THR A 125 -6.75 1.52 -6.16
C THR A 125 -6.99 3.01 -6.34
N THR A 126 -7.65 3.66 -5.35
CA THR A 126 -7.96 5.09 -5.39
C THR A 126 -6.70 5.94 -5.43
N THR A 127 -5.71 5.65 -4.57
CA THR A 127 -4.40 6.33 -4.56
C THR A 127 -3.70 6.23 -5.91
N THR A 128 -3.69 5.03 -6.52
CA THR A 128 -3.06 4.83 -7.85
C THR A 128 -3.82 5.56 -8.96
N MET A 129 -5.16 5.52 -8.96
CA MET A 129 -5.99 6.26 -9.92
C MET A 129 -5.70 7.77 -9.84
N ILE A 130 -5.67 8.34 -8.63
CA ILE A 130 -5.38 9.76 -8.41
C ILE A 130 -4.02 10.13 -8.99
N LYS A 131 -2.98 9.33 -8.70
CA LYS A 131 -1.63 9.58 -9.23
C LYS A 131 -1.63 9.57 -10.76
N GLN A 132 -2.25 8.54 -11.38
CA GLN A 132 -2.27 8.43 -12.84
C GLN A 132 -3.03 9.59 -13.50
N ILE A 133 -4.16 10.01 -12.91
CA ILE A 133 -4.93 11.16 -13.39
C ILE A 133 -4.09 12.45 -13.33
N ILE A 134 -3.45 12.72 -12.19
CA ILE A 134 -2.64 13.93 -12.03
C ILE A 134 -1.44 13.90 -12.99
N ASP A 135 -0.76 12.78 -13.14
CA ASP A 135 0.39 12.67 -14.05
C ASP A 135 0.01 12.70 -15.53
N SER A 136 -1.20 12.26 -15.89
CA SER A 136 -1.72 12.42 -17.25
C SER A 136 -1.98 13.88 -17.59
N TYR A 137 -2.33 14.70 -16.59
CA TYR A 137 -2.53 16.13 -16.76
C TYR A 137 -1.21 16.90 -16.72
N GLN A 138 -0.35 16.57 -15.76
CA GLN A 138 0.93 17.20 -15.54
C GLN A 138 1.97 16.13 -15.17
N PRO A 139 2.78 15.65 -16.14
CA PRO A 139 3.73 14.57 -15.90
C PRO A 139 4.71 14.85 -14.75
N ASN A 140 5.04 13.81 -13.98
CA ASN A 140 5.98 13.82 -12.86
C ASN A 140 5.57 14.74 -11.68
N THR A 141 4.27 14.99 -11.52
CA THR A 141 3.76 15.87 -10.46
C THR A 141 3.34 15.08 -9.24
N ALA A 142 2.68 13.93 -9.43
CA ALA A 142 2.16 13.11 -8.36
C ALA A 142 3.15 12.02 -7.92
N LEU A 143 3.54 12.05 -6.64
CA LEU A 143 4.42 11.06 -6.04
C LEU A 143 3.63 10.13 -5.12
N LEU A 144 3.69 8.82 -5.36
CA LEU A 144 3.08 7.83 -4.47
C LEU A 144 3.87 7.71 -3.17
N ALA A 145 3.17 7.81 -2.04
CA ALA A 145 3.77 7.73 -0.71
C ALA A 145 2.92 6.93 0.28
N GLY A 146 3.55 6.56 1.41
CA GLY A 146 2.89 5.99 2.58
C GLY A 146 2.83 4.47 2.56
N ASN A 147 1.63 3.90 2.72
CA ASN A 147 1.43 2.45 2.83
C ASN A 147 1.53 1.70 1.48
N ILE A 148 1.75 2.43 0.38
CA ILE A 148 2.00 1.93 -0.97
C ILE A 148 3.15 2.72 -1.62
N GLY A 149 3.88 2.08 -2.52
CA GLY A 149 5.02 2.68 -3.19
C GLY A 149 6.21 2.74 -2.24
N PHE A 150 6.50 3.93 -1.72
CA PHE A 150 7.62 4.19 -0.81
C PHE A 150 7.13 4.85 0.49
N PRO A 151 7.83 4.65 1.62
CA PRO A 151 7.61 5.44 2.83
C PRO A 151 7.56 6.93 2.51
N ALA A 152 6.66 7.68 3.14
CA ALA A 152 6.51 9.11 2.88
C ALA A 152 7.79 9.89 3.21
N SER A 153 8.58 9.43 4.20
CA SER A 153 9.86 9.97 4.61
C SER A 153 10.97 9.74 3.59
N ASP A 154 10.88 8.72 2.74
CA ASP A 154 11.79 8.56 1.60
C ASP A 154 11.40 9.54 0.47
N VAL A 155 10.10 9.59 0.16
CA VAL A 155 9.58 10.42 -0.95
C VAL A 155 9.79 11.91 -0.71
N VAL A 156 9.65 12.38 0.54
CA VAL A 156 9.75 13.80 0.87
C VAL A 156 11.15 14.40 0.66
N VAL A 157 12.19 13.55 0.70
CA VAL A 157 13.57 13.98 0.46
C VAL A 157 13.72 14.51 -0.96
N GLU A 158 13.15 13.80 -1.93
CA GLU A 158 13.20 14.17 -3.36
C GLU A 158 12.07 15.13 -3.77
N ALA A 159 10.98 15.19 -3.01
CA ALA A 159 9.84 16.04 -3.32
C ALA A 159 10.14 17.55 -3.16
N THR A 160 9.66 18.31 -4.13
CA THR A 160 9.70 19.78 -4.18
C THR A 160 8.30 20.36 -4.06
N LYS A 161 8.18 21.69 -3.87
CA LYS A 161 6.88 22.40 -3.85
C LYS A 161 6.01 22.21 -5.11
N ASP A 162 6.62 21.81 -6.24
CA ASP A 162 5.93 21.61 -7.51
C ASP A 162 5.33 20.20 -7.63
N ASN A 163 5.61 19.33 -6.66
CA ASN A 163 5.04 17.99 -6.56
C ASN A 163 3.84 17.96 -5.60
N VAL A 164 3.07 16.87 -5.64
CA VAL A 164 2.05 16.52 -4.65
C VAL A 164 2.25 15.08 -4.18
N LEU A 165 2.23 14.86 -2.86
CA LEU A 165 2.33 13.51 -2.29
C LEU A 165 0.95 12.87 -2.22
N VAL A 166 0.70 11.90 -3.09
CA VAL A 166 -0.52 11.09 -3.10
C VAL A 166 -0.31 9.91 -2.15
N THR A 167 -0.79 10.07 -0.92
CA THR A 167 -0.35 9.28 0.23
C THR A 167 -1.42 8.31 0.71
N GLU A 168 -1.17 7.00 0.61
CA GLU A 168 -2.01 5.98 1.22
C GLU A 168 -1.75 5.90 2.74
N LEU A 169 -2.80 6.08 3.54
CA LEU A 169 -2.72 6.13 5.00
C LEU A 169 -3.54 5.00 5.65
N SER A 170 -2.87 4.19 6.47
CA SER A 170 -3.51 3.22 7.37
C SER A 170 -4.10 3.89 8.61
N SER A 171 -5.03 3.21 9.31
CA SER A 171 -5.50 3.70 10.61
C SER A 171 -4.38 3.73 11.65
N PHE A 172 -3.41 2.82 11.56
CA PHE A 172 -2.25 2.77 12.45
C PHE A 172 -1.34 4.00 12.30
N GLN A 173 -1.10 4.42 11.06
CA GLN A 173 -0.34 5.65 10.78
C GLN A 173 -1.06 6.88 11.34
N LEU A 174 -2.36 6.99 11.08
CA LEU A 174 -3.16 8.15 11.51
C LEU A 174 -3.25 8.31 13.04
N MET A 175 -3.04 7.24 13.83
CA MET A 175 -2.96 7.35 15.29
C MET A 175 -1.80 8.22 15.78
N GLY A 176 -0.68 8.25 15.04
CA GLY A 176 0.54 8.97 15.41
C GLY A 176 0.72 10.31 14.70
N ILE A 177 -0.35 10.95 14.25
CA ILE A 177 -0.27 12.29 13.67
C ILE A 177 -0.61 13.38 14.68
N ASP A 178 -0.01 14.55 14.55
CA ASP A 178 -0.33 15.72 15.36
C ASP A 178 -0.66 16.95 14.51
N GLU A 179 0.27 17.39 13.66
CA GLU A 179 0.17 18.54 12.76
C GLU A 179 -0.23 18.15 11.34
N PHE A 180 -0.19 16.86 10.98
CA PHE A 180 -0.56 16.37 9.65
C PHE A 180 -1.86 17.01 9.15
N LYS A 181 -1.76 17.71 8.01
CA LYS A 181 -2.87 18.45 7.40
C LYS A 181 -2.79 18.29 5.87
N PRO A 182 -3.46 17.28 5.31
CA PRO A 182 -3.56 17.16 3.87
C PRO A 182 -4.47 18.27 3.33
N HIS A 183 -4.17 18.76 2.13
CA HIS A 183 -5.03 19.76 1.47
C HIS A 183 -6.31 19.11 0.93
N ILE A 184 -6.18 17.86 0.44
CA ILE A 184 -7.31 17.02 0.05
C ILE A 184 -7.19 15.69 0.81
N ALA A 185 -8.25 15.27 1.48
CA ALA A 185 -8.33 13.98 2.14
C ALA A 185 -9.49 13.14 1.61
N VAL A 186 -9.32 11.83 1.52
CA VAL A 186 -10.33 10.87 1.09
C VAL A 186 -10.53 9.82 2.17
N ILE A 187 -11.78 9.55 2.54
CA ILE A 187 -12.16 8.33 3.25
C ILE A 187 -13.06 7.51 2.33
N THR A 188 -12.51 6.45 1.73
CA THR A 188 -13.22 5.63 0.73
C THR A 188 -14.44 4.91 1.31
N ASN A 189 -14.26 4.27 2.46
CA ASN A 189 -15.30 3.58 3.22
C ASN A 189 -14.79 3.24 4.64
N ILE A 190 -15.72 2.92 5.54
CA ILE A 190 -15.43 2.43 6.90
C ILE A 190 -16.28 1.19 7.21
N TYR A 191 -15.62 0.04 7.25
CA TYR A 191 -16.15 -1.24 7.71
C TYR A 191 -15.27 -1.81 8.84
N GLU A 192 -15.78 -2.80 9.55
CA GLU A 192 -15.05 -3.44 10.65
C GLU A 192 -13.75 -4.11 10.15
N ALA A 193 -12.62 -3.71 10.74
CA ALA A 193 -11.30 -4.28 10.47
C ALA A 193 -10.33 -3.92 11.60
N HIS A 194 -9.28 -4.72 11.79
CA HIS A 194 -8.17 -4.46 12.73
C HIS A 194 -8.58 -4.27 14.20
N ILE A 195 -9.65 -4.95 14.63
CA ILE A 195 -10.16 -4.88 16.01
C ILE A 195 -9.17 -5.50 17.01
N ASP A 196 -8.35 -6.44 16.56
CA ASP A 196 -7.20 -6.98 17.29
C ASP A 196 -6.22 -5.88 17.75
N TYR A 197 -6.06 -4.81 16.96
CA TYR A 197 -5.21 -3.68 17.30
C TYR A 197 -5.98 -2.54 18.00
N HIS A 198 -7.14 -2.16 17.45
CA HIS A 198 -7.89 -0.98 17.91
C HIS A 198 -8.79 -1.26 19.11
N GLY A 199 -9.00 -2.54 19.45
CA GLY A 199 -9.88 -2.99 20.53
C GLY A 199 -11.37 -2.92 20.17
N THR A 200 -11.84 -1.81 19.61
CA THR A 200 -13.24 -1.63 19.18
C THR A 200 -13.34 -1.00 17.78
N ARG A 201 -14.50 -1.18 17.14
CA ARG A 201 -14.79 -0.53 15.86
C ARG A 201 -14.80 0.99 15.99
N GLU A 202 -15.28 1.51 17.12
CA GLU A 202 -15.33 2.95 17.39
C GLU A 202 -13.92 3.56 17.39
N GLU A 203 -12.96 2.92 18.05
CA GLU A 203 -11.56 3.38 18.04
C GLU A 203 -10.93 3.28 16.65
N TYR A 204 -11.27 2.25 15.87
CA TYR A 204 -10.85 2.16 14.46
C TYR A 204 -11.39 3.32 13.61
N VAL A 205 -12.66 3.68 13.78
CA VAL A 205 -13.27 4.83 13.10
C VAL A 205 -12.59 6.13 13.52
N LYS A 206 -12.42 6.36 14.83
CA LYS A 206 -11.70 7.53 15.37
C LYS A 206 -10.31 7.63 14.79
N ALA A 207 -9.56 6.53 14.72
CA ALA A 207 -8.22 6.49 14.15
C ALA A 207 -8.19 6.99 12.70
N LYS A 208 -9.13 6.56 11.85
CA LYS A 208 -9.24 7.06 10.47
C LYS A 208 -9.69 8.52 10.40
N TRP A 209 -10.63 8.90 11.25
CA TRP A 209 -11.16 10.26 11.29
C TRP A 209 -10.11 11.31 11.68
N ARG A 210 -8.99 10.89 12.28
CA ARG A 210 -7.85 11.78 12.53
C ARG A 210 -7.29 12.42 11.25
N ILE A 211 -7.47 11.82 10.07
CA ILE A 211 -6.97 12.39 8.79
C ILE A 211 -7.39 13.84 8.57
N GLN A 212 -8.57 14.24 9.06
CA GLN A 212 -9.10 15.60 8.93
C GLN A 212 -8.82 16.51 10.13
N LYS A 213 -8.13 16.03 11.17
CA LYS A 213 -7.98 16.71 12.48
C LYS A 213 -7.57 18.18 12.37
N ASN A 214 -6.66 18.50 11.45
CA ASN A 214 -6.13 19.85 11.27
C ASN A 214 -6.64 20.53 9.99
N MET A 215 -7.52 19.88 9.23
CA MET A 215 -8.11 20.45 8.03
C MET A 215 -9.07 21.58 8.39
N THR A 216 -9.12 22.59 7.53
CA THR A 216 -9.90 23.82 7.66
C THR A 216 -10.82 23.96 6.46
N LYS A 217 -11.67 24.98 6.43
CA LYS A 217 -12.60 25.24 5.31
C LYS A 217 -11.93 25.46 3.94
N GLU A 218 -10.61 25.70 3.93
CA GLU A 218 -9.79 25.83 2.73
C GLU A 218 -9.33 24.47 2.19
N ASP A 219 -9.47 23.41 2.99
CA ASP A 219 -9.10 22.04 2.66
C ASP A 219 -10.36 21.21 2.37
N ILE A 220 -10.18 20.11 1.64
CA ILE A 220 -11.29 19.38 1.03
C ILE A 220 -11.31 17.94 1.54
N LEU A 221 -12.38 17.59 2.25
CA LEU A 221 -12.61 16.23 2.73
C LEU A 221 -13.64 15.52 1.83
N ILE A 222 -13.20 14.46 1.17
CA ILE A 222 -13.99 13.65 0.25
C ILE A 222 -14.50 12.40 0.97
N LEU A 223 -15.82 12.24 1.00
CA LEU A 223 -16.51 11.19 1.76
C LEU A 223 -17.55 10.47 0.90
N ASN A 224 -17.79 9.19 1.22
CA ASN A 224 -18.83 8.39 0.60
C ASN A 224 -20.21 8.72 1.22
N ALA A 225 -21.12 9.30 0.44
CA ALA A 225 -22.46 9.64 0.87
C ALA A 225 -23.39 8.41 0.99
N ASP A 226 -22.99 7.26 0.45
CA ASP A 226 -23.73 6.00 0.60
C ASP A 226 -23.57 5.40 2.01
N LEU A 227 -22.70 6.00 2.85
CA LEU A 227 -22.45 5.59 4.24
C LEU A 227 -23.01 6.62 5.23
N PRO A 228 -24.16 6.36 5.89
CA PRO A 228 -24.76 7.29 6.85
C PRO A 228 -23.84 7.72 7.99
N GLU A 229 -22.93 6.84 8.42
CA GLU A 229 -21.94 7.17 9.45
C GLU A 229 -20.97 8.27 9.01
N LEU A 230 -20.51 8.27 7.74
CA LEU A 230 -19.66 9.33 7.22
C LEU A 230 -20.42 10.65 7.07
N VAL A 231 -21.72 10.58 6.74
CA VAL A 231 -22.62 11.74 6.73
C VAL A 231 -22.71 12.36 8.12
N GLU A 232 -22.89 11.54 9.17
CA GLU A 232 -22.94 12.04 10.55
C GLU A 232 -21.60 12.62 11.01
N LEU A 233 -20.48 11.91 10.77
CA LEU A 233 -19.14 12.36 11.13
C LEU A 233 -18.79 13.71 10.47
N SER A 234 -19.21 13.91 9.22
CA SER A 234 -18.92 15.13 8.45
C SER A 234 -19.39 16.42 9.15
N LYS A 235 -20.46 16.35 9.95
CA LYS A 235 -21.00 17.50 10.71
C LYS A 235 -20.00 18.06 11.73
N SER A 236 -19.02 17.26 12.15
CA SER A 236 -17.97 17.66 13.09
C SER A 236 -16.72 18.20 12.41
N SER A 237 -16.59 18.06 11.09
CA SER A 237 -15.40 18.51 10.36
C SER A 237 -15.45 20.01 10.10
N GLN A 238 -14.28 20.64 10.09
CA GLN A 238 -14.11 22.03 9.63
C GLN A 238 -13.78 22.13 8.15
N ALA A 239 -13.50 21.00 7.48
CA ALA A 239 -13.15 20.94 6.06
C ALA A 239 -14.36 21.17 5.16
N ALA A 240 -14.11 21.66 3.94
CA ALA A 240 -15.12 21.68 2.90
C ALA A 240 -15.42 20.23 2.48
N ILE A 241 -16.68 19.81 2.57
CA ILE A 241 -17.06 18.43 2.23
C ILE A 241 -17.39 18.33 0.74
N THR A 242 -16.74 17.41 0.05
CA THR A 242 -17.14 16.93 -1.28
C THR A 242 -17.63 15.49 -1.16
N TRP A 243 -18.78 15.18 -1.74
CA TRP A 243 -19.35 13.86 -1.65
C TRP A 243 -19.05 13.01 -2.87
N PHE A 244 -18.99 11.70 -2.70
CA PHE A 244 -19.20 10.78 -3.80
C PHE A 244 -20.29 9.75 -3.49
N SER A 245 -20.98 9.25 -4.51
CA SER A 245 -22.07 8.30 -4.34
C SER A 245 -22.35 7.47 -5.60
N THR A 246 -22.69 6.20 -5.42
CA THR A 246 -23.20 5.35 -6.50
C THR A 246 -24.73 5.22 -6.49
N THR A 247 -25.40 5.76 -5.46
CA THR A 247 -26.83 5.52 -5.22
C THR A 247 -27.68 6.79 -5.31
N GLN A 248 -27.07 7.97 -5.21
CA GLN A 248 -27.78 9.25 -5.17
C GLN A 248 -26.95 10.38 -5.78
N LYS A 249 -27.65 11.41 -6.26
CA LYS A 249 -27.03 12.66 -6.69
C LYS A 249 -26.53 13.45 -5.48
N VAL A 250 -25.29 13.94 -5.55
CA VAL A 250 -24.63 14.68 -4.46
C VAL A 250 -23.81 15.85 -4.98
N THR A 251 -23.45 16.80 -4.11
CA THR A 251 -22.46 17.85 -4.41
C THR A 251 -21.07 17.23 -4.42
N GLY A 252 -20.60 16.88 -5.62
CA GLY A 252 -19.38 16.13 -5.89
C GLY A 252 -19.61 15.11 -7.02
N ALA A 253 -19.03 13.92 -6.90
CA ALA A 253 -19.10 12.89 -7.96
C ALA A 253 -20.21 11.86 -7.70
N TYR A 254 -21.01 11.52 -8.71
CA TYR A 254 -22.02 10.47 -8.57
C TYR A 254 -22.24 9.66 -9.84
N LEU A 255 -22.78 8.45 -9.68
CA LEU A 255 -23.25 7.61 -10.77
C LEU A 255 -24.70 7.96 -11.13
N GLU A 256 -24.97 8.34 -12.37
CA GLU A 256 -26.32 8.63 -12.87
C GLU A 256 -26.48 8.10 -14.30
N ASP A 257 -27.46 7.24 -14.54
CA ASP A 257 -27.75 6.65 -15.86
C ASP A 257 -26.51 6.03 -16.56
N GLY A 258 -25.64 5.38 -15.77
CA GLY A 258 -24.39 4.79 -16.26
C GLY A 258 -23.27 5.79 -16.54
N TRP A 259 -23.43 7.06 -16.19
CA TRP A 259 -22.41 8.09 -16.26
C TRP A 259 -21.79 8.37 -14.90
N LEU A 260 -20.47 8.49 -14.86
CA LEU A 260 -19.74 9.12 -13.77
C LEU A 260 -19.81 10.63 -14.00
N THR A 261 -20.50 11.33 -13.11
CA THR A 261 -20.82 12.75 -13.20
C THR A 261 -20.17 13.49 -12.04
N TYR A 262 -19.72 14.73 -12.23
CA TYR A 262 -19.25 15.61 -11.16
C TYR A 262 -20.02 16.93 -11.22
N ASN A 263 -20.82 17.26 -10.19
CA ASN A 263 -21.65 18.47 -10.16
C ASN A 263 -22.42 18.71 -11.49
N ASP A 264 -23.23 17.73 -11.91
CA ASP A 264 -23.99 17.73 -13.17
C ASP A 264 -23.17 17.67 -14.47
N GLU A 265 -21.85 17.70 -14.40
CA GLU A 265 -20.96 17.53 -15.55
C GLU A 265 -20.65 16.05 -15.79
N LYS A 266 -21.11 15.50 -16.92
CA LYS A 266 -20.81 14.11 -17.32
C LYS A 266 -19.35 13.97 -17.71
N ILE A 267 -18.60 13.14 -16.99
CA ILE A 267 -17.17 12.92 -17.20
C ILE A 267 -16.94 11.76 -18.17
N MET A 268 -17.48 10.57 -17.83
CA MET A 268 -17.35 9.36 -18.66
C MET A 268 -18.46 8.36 -18.33
N LYS A 269 -18.63 7.33 -19.15
CA LYS A 269 -19.49 6.20 -18.79
C LYS A 269 -18.76 5.26 -17.84
N SER A 270 -19.48 4.69 -16.88
CA SER A 270 -18.91 3.69 -15.96
C SER A 270 -18.44 2.42 -16.69
N GLY A 271 -19.07 2.07 -17.81
CA GLY A 271 -18.67 0.94 -18.65
C GLY A 271 -17.36 1.16 -19.42
N ASP A 272 -16.86 2.39 -19.50
CA ASP A 272 -15.61 2.73 -20.18
C ASP A 272 -14.41 2.75 -19.21
N LEU A 273 -14.61 2.37 -17.94
CA LEU A 273 -13.53 2.19 -16.97
C LEU A 273 -12.66 1.00 -17.39
N GLY A 274 -11.33 1.16 -17.28
CA GLY A 274 -10.38 0.10 -17.62
C GLY A 274 -10.45 -1.13 -16.70
N VAL A 275 -11.11 -1.00 -15.54
CA VAL A 275 -11.35 -2.07 -14.58
C VAL A 275 -12.85 -2.26 -14.31
N PRO A 276 -13.36 -3.51 -14.25
CA PRO A 276 -14.76 -3.77 -13.98
C PRO A 276 -15.11 -3.69 -12.49
N GLY A 277 -16.41 -3.62 -12.18
CA GLY A 277 -16.96 -3.82 -10.84
C GLY A 277 -17.40 -2.54 -10.13
N SER A 278 -18.47 -2.64 -9.33
CA SER A 278 -19.08 -1.51 -8.61
C SER A 278 -18.11 -0.83 -7.63
N HIS A 279 -17.28 -1.60 -6.93
CA HIS A 279 -16.26 -1.05 -6.05
C HIS A 279 -15.22 -0.20 -6.79
N ASN A 280 -14.93 -0.50 -8.07
CA ASN A 280 -14.06 0.34 -8.88
C ASN A 280 -14.76 1.58 -9.40
N VAL A 281 -16.09 1.54 -9.59
CA VAL A 281 -16.89 2.75 -9.80
C VAL A 281 -16.81 3.67 -8.58
N GLU A 282 -16.95 3.15 -7.36
CA GLU A 282 -16.76 3.94 -6.13
C GLU A 282 -15.35 4.56 -6.05
N ASN A 283 -14.31 3.76 -6.30
CA ASN A 283 -12.92 4.25 -6.31
C ASN A 283 -12.71 5.35 -7.37
N ALA A 284 -13.30 5.18 -8.57
CA ALA A 284 -13.23 6.16 -9.65
C ALA A 284 -13.95 7.46 -9.30
N LEU A 285 -15.14 7.40 -8.68
CA LEU A 285 -15.85 8.60 -8.23
C LEU A 285 -15.06 9.37 -7.16
N ALA A 286 -14.44 8.66 -6.20
CA ALA A 286 -13.55 9.28 -5.23
C ALA A 286 -12.33 9.94 -5.90
N ALA A 287 -11.73 9.28 -6.88
CA ALA A 287 -10.61 9.82 -7.66
C ALA A 287 -11.03 11.04 -8.52
N ILE A 288 -12.22 11.03 -9.12
CA ILE A 288 -12.81 12.17 -9.84
C ILE A 288 -12.97 13.36 -8.90
N CYS A 289 -13.48 13.15 -7.68
CA CYS A 289 -13.58 14.21 -6.69
C CYS A 289 -12.22 14.86 -6.39
N VAL A 290 -11.17 14.06 -6.23
CA VAL A 290 -9.81 14.59 -6.02
C VAL A 290 -9.34 15.36 -7.25
N ALA A 291 -9.45 14.76 -8.44
CA ALA A 291 -8.96 15.35 -9.68
C ALA A 291 -9.61 16.70 -9.99
N LYS A 292 -10.94 16.79 -9.85
CA LYS A 292 -11.68 18.03 -10.10
C LYS A 292 -11.34 19.13 -9.10
N ASN A 293 -11.17 18.78 -7.82
CA ASN A 293 -10.74 19.72 -6.79
C ASN A 293 -9.25 20.10 -6.92
N TYR A 294 -8.42 19.25 -7.54
CA TYR A 294 -7.03 19.56 -7.89
C TYR A 294 -6.91 20.44 -9.16
N GLY A 295 -7.99 20.55 -9.96
CA GLY A 295 -8.03 21.35 -11.18
C GLY A 295 -7.66 20.58 -12.46
N VAL A 296 -7.75 19.26 -12.46
CA VAL A 296 -7.51 18.42 -13.64
C VAL A 296 -8.69 18.51 -14.61
N ASP A 297 -8.41 18.57 -15.92
CA ASP A 297 -9.42 18.59 -16.97
C ASP A 297 -10.10 17.22 -17.19
N ASN A 298 -11.30 17.23 -17.78
CA ASN A 298 -12.09 16.01 -17.96
C ASN A 298 -11.47 14.99 -18.92
N GLU A 299 -10.72 15.43 -19.93
CA GLU A 299 -10.10 14.51 -20.90
C GLU A 299 -8.96 13.75 -20.23
N SER A 300 -8.13 14.41 -19.42
CA SER A 300 -7.09 13.78 -18.61
C SER A 300 -7.69 12.76 -17.62
N ILE A 301 -8.82 13.10 -16.96
CA ILE A 301 -9.53 12.17 -16.07
C ILE A 301 -10.01 10.95 -16.85
N LYS A 302 -10.73 11.17 -17.95
CA LYS A 302 -11.34 10.12 -18.77
C LYS A 302 -10.29 9.18 -19.36
N THR A 303 -9.26 9.73 -20.01
CA THR A 303 -8.16 8.94 -20.59
C THR A 303 -7.48 8.09 -19.52
N SER A 304 -7.16 8.67 -18.37
CA SER A 304 -6.49 7.93 -17.28
C SER A 304 -7.35 6.79 -16.73
N LEU A 305 -8.62 7.05 -16.44
CA LEU A 305 -9.52 6.04 -15.88
C LEU A 305 -9.90 4.95 -16.89
N SER A 306 -9.95 5.28 -18.19
CA SER A 306 -10.15 4.28 -19.25
C SER A 306 -8.92 3.40 -19.48
N LEU A 307 -7.71 3.93 -19.28
CA LEU A 307 -6.46 3.18 -19.42
C LEU A 307 -6.01 2.48 -18.13
N PHE A 308 -6.65 2.78 -16.99
CA PHE A 308 -6.33 2.17 -15.71
C PHE A 308 -6.56 0.66 -15.76
N SER A 309 -5.48 -0.13 -15.66
CA SER A 309 -5.50 -1.60 -15.76
C SER A 309 -5.52 -2.33 -14.41
N GLY A 310 -5.59 -1.59 -13.30
CA GLY A 310 -5.46 -2.13 -11.96
C GLY A 310 -4.25 -1.55 -11.22
N VAL A 311 -3.95 -2.14 -10.06
CA VAL A 311 -2.76 -1.75 -9.30
C VAL A 311 -1.64 -2.74 -9.62
N PRO A 312 -0.44 -2.25 -9.96
CA PRO A 312 0.70 -3.11 -10.21
C PRO A 312 0.90 -4.15 -9.11
N HIS A 313 1.20 -5.39 -9.54
CA HIS A 313 1.49 -6.51 -8.66
C HIS A 313 0.33 -7.01 -7.77
N ARG A 314 -0.92 -6.54 -7.96
CA ARG A 314 -2.13 -7.01 -7.25
C ARG A 314 -3.15 -7.56 -8.24
N THR A 315 -3.01 -8.84 -8.61
CA THR A 315 -3.81 -9.49 -9.66
C THR A 315 -3.95 -8.56 -10.89
N GLU A 316 -2.83 -7.92 -11.24
CA GLU A 316 -2.71 -6.94 -12.31
C GLU A 316 -2.81 -7.64 -13.65
N TYR A 317 -3.75 -7.24 -14.50
CA TYR A 317 -3.88 -7.82 -15.83
C TYR A 317 -2.81 -7.26 -16.77
N ILE A 318 -1.92 -8.13 -17.24
CA ILE A 318 -0.79 -7.76 -18.11
C ILE A 318 -1.19 -7.78 -19.58
N GLY A 319 -2.09 -8.68 -19.95
CA GLY A 319 -2.57 -8.79 -21.32
C GLY A 319 -3.05 -10.19 -21.68
N THR A 320 -3.42 -10.35 -22.95
CA THR A 320 -3.72 -11.66 -23.54
C THR A 320 -2.78 -11.91 -24.72
N PHE A 321 -2.19 -13.09 -24.76
CA PHE A 321 -1.29 -13.53 -25.83
C PHE A 321 -1.73 -14.91 -26.31
N ASN A 322 -2.01 -15.07 -27.60
CA ASN A 322 -2.51 -16.33 -28.17
C ASN A 322 -3.71 -16.94 -27.42
N GLY A 323 -4.59 -16.09 -26.86
CA GLY A 323 -5.75 -16.53 -26.06
C GLY A 323 -5.45 -16.83 -24.59
N VAL A 324 -4.19 -16.74 -24.14
CA VAL A 324 -3.77 -16.90 -22.74
C VAL A 324 -3.81 -15.56 -22.03
N LYS A 325 -4.53 -15.47 -20.90
CA LYS A 325 -4.53 -14.27 -20.05
C LYS A 325 -3.37 -14.31 -19.07
N VAL A 326 -2.73 -13.17 -18.81
CA VAL A 326 -1.59 -13.09 -17.89
C VAL A 326 -1.88 -12.10 -16.76
N TYR A 327 -1.63 -12.52 -15.52
CA TYR A 327 -1.81 -11.70 -14.33
C TYR A 327 -0.57 -11.69 -13.43
N ASN A 328 -0.23 -10.50 -12.93
CA ASN A 328 0.82 -10.26 -11.96
C ASN A 328 0.24 -9.99 -10.56
N ASP A 329 0.43 -10.94 -9.65
CA ASP A 329 0.02 -10.85 -8.26
C ASP A 329 1.23 -11.04 -7.31
N SER A 330 2.40 -10.48 -7.68
CA SER A 330 3.63 -10.59 -6.89
C SER A 330 3.47 -10.13 -5.42
N LYS A 331 2.49 -9.25 -5.12
CA LYS A 331 2.17 -8.79 -3.77
C LYS A 331 1.57 -9.89 -2.86
N ALA A 332 1.19 -11.04 -3.39
CA ALA A 332 0.78 -12.20 -2.59
C ALA A 332 1.96 -12.89 -1.90
N THR A 333 2.55 -12.22 -0.91
CA THR A 333 3.76 -12.68 -0.21
C THR A 333 3.49 -13.68 0.94
N ASN A 334 2.28 -14.23 1.02
CA ASN A 334 1.88 -15.26 1.99
C ASN A 334 0.71 -16.11 1.44
N ILE A 335 0.50 -17.29 2.04
CA ILE A 335 -0.53 -18.27 1.64
C ILE A 335 -1.92 -17.65 1.57
N LEU A 336 -2.31 -16.84 2.57
CA LEU A 336 -3.65 -16.24 2.63
C LEU A 336 -3.89 -15.26 1.48
N ALA A 337 -2.88 -14.46 1.12
CA ALA A 337 -2.97 -13.53 0.00
C ALA A 337 -3.08 -14.29 -1.33
N ALA A 338 -2.24 -15.31 -1.54
CA ALA A 338 -2.27 -16.12 -2.76
C ALA A 338 -3.61 -16.86 -2.91
N LYS A 339 -4.13 -17.42 -1.80
CA LYS A 339 -5.46 -18.05 -1.77
C LYS A 339 -6.57 -17.12 -2.21
N LYS A 340 -6.54 -15.86 -1.78
CA LYS A 340 -7.54 -14.87 -2.21
C LYS A 340 -7.45 -14.58 -3.70
N ALA A 341 -6.25 -14.44 -4.25
CA ALA A 341 -6.08 -14.22 -5.68
C ALA A 341 -6.52 -15.42 -6.52
N ILE A 342 -6.04 -16.62 -6.17
CA ILE A 342 -6.34 -17.88 -6.89
C ILE A 342 -7.85 -18.16 -6.88
N SER A 343 -8.58 -17.81 -5.82
CA SER A 343 -10.03 -18.02 -5.74
C SER A 343 -10.86 -17.32 -6.83
N GLY A 344 -10.28 -16.34 -7.53
CA GLY A 344 -10.90 -15.66 -8.68
C GLY A 344 -10.75 -16.41 -10.01
N PHE A 345 -10.03 -17.53 -10.06
CA PHE A 345 -9.67 -18.24 -11.28
C PHE A 345 -10.16 -19.69 -11.25
N ASN A 346 -10.28 -20.28 -12.44
CA ASN A 346 -10.54 -21.71 -12.58
C ASN A 346 -9.22 -22.49 -12.53
N ASN A 347 -9.00 -23.26 -11.46
CA ASN A 347 -7.78 -24.04 -11.27
C ASN A 347 -7.46 -24.95 -12.47
N GLU A 348 -8.48 -25.53 -13.12
CA GLU A 348 -8.26 -26.43 -14.27
C GLU A 348 -7.68 -25.74 -15.52
N GLN A 349 -7.68 -24.41 -15.53
CA GLN A 349 -7.17 -23.54 -16.60
C GLN A 349 -6.03 -22.62 -16.10
N LEU A 350 -5.53 -22.84 -14.87
CA LEU A 350 -4.57 -21.96 -14.23
C LEU A 350 -3.16 -22.57 -14.22
N VAL A 351 -2.21 -21.83 -14.78
CA VAL A 351 -0.77 -22.06 -14.65
C VAL A 351 -0.24 -21.07 -13.61
N LEU A 352 0.07 -21.57 -12.41
CA LEU A 352 0.53 -20.74 -11.30
C LEU A 352 2.06 -20.70 -11.24
N ILE A 353 2.65 -19.51 -11.14
CA ILE A 353 4.06 -19.34 -10.77
C ILE A 353 4.13 -19.01 -9.28
N ALA A 354 4.82 -19.85 -8.50
CA ALA A 354 4.87 -19.72 -7.04
C ALA A 354 6.22 -20.05 -6.40
N GLY A 355 6.47 -19.48 -5.22
CA GLY A 355 7.69 -19.71 -4.44
C GLY A 355 8.50 -18.44 -4.15
N GLY A 356 9.56 -18.62 -3.39
CA GLY A 356 10.38 -17.56 -2.80
C GLY A 356 10.94 -17.96 -1.43
N LEU A 357 11.23 -16.97 -0.59
CA LEU A 357 11.92 -17.12 0.69
C LEU A 357 11.29 -18.14 1.63
N ASP A 358 12.11 -19.05 2.17
CA ASP A 358 11.69 -20.00 3.18
C ASP A 358 11.74 -19.37 4.59
N ARG A 359 10.57 -19.17 5.18
CA ARG A 359 10.43 -18.67 6.57
C ARG A 359 10.24 -19.79 7.59
N GLY A 360 10.45 -21.05 7.20
CA GLY A 360 10.26 -22.23 8.05
C GLY A 360 8.82 -22.76 8.12
N ASN A 361 7.87 -22.10 7.43
CA ASN A 361 6.47 -22.53 7.41
C ASN A 361 6.27 -23.81 6.57
N SER A 362 5.19 -24.55 6.84
CA SER A 362 4.67 -25.59 5.93
C SER A 362 3.68 -24.98 4.93
N PHE A 363 3.32 -25.75 3.90
CA PHE A 363 2.34 -25.37 2.88
C PHE A 363 1.06 -26.23 2.93
N ASP A 364 0.81 -26.90 4.05
CA ASP A 364 -0.35 -27.80 4.19
C ASP A 364 -1.68 -27.04 4.00
N GLU A 365 -1.76 -25.80 4.50
CA GLU A 365 -2.92 -24.91 4.31
C GLU A 365 -3.11 -24.42 2.87
N PHE A 366 -2.07 -24.54 2.04
CA PHE A 366 -2.12 -24.13 0.63
C PHE A 366 -2.65 -25.25 -0.28
N ILE A 367 -2.55 -26.52 0.14
CA ILE A 367 -2.99 -27.69 -0.63
C ILE A 367 -4.42 -27.54 -1.19
N PRO A 368 -5.45 -27.18 -0.39
CA PRO A 368 -6.81 -27.06 -0.91
C PRO A 368 -6.98 -25.92 -1.93
N THR A 369 -6.07 -24.94 -1.91
CA THR A 369 -6.11 -23.81 -2.84
C THR A 369 -5.63 -24.22 -4.23
N ILE A 370 -4.64 -25.11 -4.29
CA ILE A 370 -4.00 -25.54 -5.54
C ILE A 370 -4.50 -26.89 -6.05
N GLU A 371 -5.55 -27.43 -5.45
CA GLU A 371 -6.14 -28.70 -5.86
C GLU A 371 -6.66 -28.65 -7.30
N ASN A 372 -6.41 -29.72 -8.06
CA ASN A 372 -6.81 -29.88 -9.48
C ASN A 372 -6.27 -28.80 -10.43
N MET A 373 -5.23 -28.07 -10.03
CA MET A 373 -4.63 -27.04 -10.85
C MET A 373 -4.01 -27.61 -12.13
N LYS A 374 -4.11 -26.87 -13.24
CA LYS A 374 -3.51 -27.27 -14.53
C LYS A 374 -2.02 -27.44 -14.39
N ALA A 375 -1.32 -26.43 -13.89
CA ALA A 375 0.11 -26.53 -13.65
C ALA A 375 0.59 -25.57 -12.58
N ILE A 376 1.72 -25.89 -11.98
CA ILE A 376 2.46 -25.00 -11.09
C ILE A 376 3.95 -25.01 -11.43
N VAL A 377 4.52 -23.81 -11.62
CA VAL A 377 5.94 -23.58 -11.86
C VAL A 377 6.53 -22.96 -10.59
N LEU A 378 7.55 -23.62 -10.05
CA LEU A 378 8.06 -23.39 -8.71
C LEU A 378 9.50 -22.88 -8.74
N LEU A 379 9.77 -21.81 -8.00
CA LEU A 379 11.08 -21.18 -7.88
C LEU A 379 11.41 -20.76 -6.45
N GLY A 380 12.66 -20.34 -6.22
CA GLY A 380 13.13 -19.88 -4.90
C GLY A 380 13.36 -20.99 -3.88
N GLU A 381 13.71 -20.60 -2.66
CA GLU A 381 14.06 -21.53 -1.57
C GLU A 381 12.94 -22.52 -1.21
N THR A 382 11.68 -22.09 -1.37
CA THR A 382 10.50 -22.89 -1.01
C THR A 382 10.07 -23.89 -2.07
N LYS A 383 10.70 -23.94 -3.26
CA LYS A 383 10.25 -24.76 -4.40
C LYS A 383 10.04 -26.23 -4.05
N GLU A 384 10.96 -26.84 -3.30
CA GLU A 384 10.85 -28.26 -2.92
C GLU A 384 9.73 -28.53 -1.90
N LYS A 385 9.43 -27.56 -1.02
CA LYS A 385 8.29 -27.67 -0.08
C LYS A 385 6.97 -27.51 -0.81
N LEU A 386 6.87 -26.52 -1.70
CA LEU A 386 5.68 -26.31 -2.54
C LEU A 386 5.44 -27.47 -3.49
N LYS A 387 6.49 -28.10 -4.02
CA LYS A 387 6.39 -29.30 -4.85
C LYS A 387 5.71 -30.44 -4.10
N LYS A 388 6.06 -30.67 -2.84
CA LYS A 388 5.40 -31.68 -2.00
C LYS A 388 3.92 -31.36 -1.78
N ALA A 389 3.59 -30.09 -1.52
CA ALA A 389 2.19 -29.66 -1.38
C ALA A 389 1.41 -29.83 -2.69
N ALA A 390 1.99 -29.47 -3.82
CA ALA A 390 1.39 -29.63 -5.15
C ALA A 390 1.18 -31.11 -5.53
N GLN A 391 2.11 -31.99 -5.16
CA GLN A 391 1.96 -33.44 -5.32
C GLN A 391 0.79 -33.98 -4.49
N GLN A 392 0.64 -33.51 -3.24
CA GLN A 392 -0.49 -33.88 -2.38
C GLN A 392 -1.82 -33.32 -2.89
N ALA A 393 -1.81 -32.14 -3.51
CA ALA A 393 -2.96 -31.51 -4.14
C ALA A 393 -3.32 -32.09 -5.53
N LEU A 394 -2.57 -33.09 -6.01
CA LEU A 394 -2.76 -33.73 -7.31
C LEU A 394 -2.72 -32.74 -8.49
N VAL A 395 -1.83 -31.73 -8.42
CA VAL A 395 -1.58 -30.80 -9.53
C VAL A 395 -1.08 -31.59 -10.75
N LYS A 396 -1.66 -31.33 -11.93
CA LYS A 396 -1.43 -32.16 -13.13
C LYS A 396 0.02 -32.07 -13.63
N GLU A 397 0.60 -30.87 -13.57
CA GLU A 397 1.98 -30.61 -14.02
C GLU A 397 2.72 -29.73 -13.01
N ILE A 398 3.90 -30.18 -12.57
CA ILE A 398 4.70 -29.50 -11.54
C ILE A 398 6.11 -29.35 -12.07
N VAL A 399 6.56 -28.11 -12.24
CA VAL A 399 7.90 -27.78 -12.77
C VAL A 399 8.67 -27.00 -11.72
N CYS A 400 9.96 -27.29 -11.54
CA CYS A 400 10.85 -26.49 -10.69
C CYS A 400 11.93 -25.86 -11.54
N VAL A 401 12.16 -24.57 -11.33
CA VAL A 401 13.10 -23.74 -12.08
C VAL A 401 13.92 -22.88 -11.11
N GLU A 402 14.98 -22.24 -11.62
CA GLU A 402 15.87 -21.41 -10.82
C GLU A 402 15.61 -19.91 -10.99
N THR A 403 15.04 -19.48 -12.12
CA THR A 403 14.89 -18.07 -12.46
C THR A 403 13.46 -17.70 -12.88
N MET A 404 13.10 -16.41 -12.81
CA MET A 404 11.83 -15.93 -13.36
C MET A 404 11.77 -16.12 -14.88
N THR A 405 12.90 -15.97 -15.58
CA THR A 405 13.01 -16.26 -17.01
C THR A 405 12.54 -17.67 -17.33
N GLU A 406 13.14 -18.67 -16.69
CA GLU A 406 12.73 -20.07 -16.86
C GLU A 406 11.27 -20.32 -16.42
N ALA A 407 10.82 -19.63 -15.36
CA ALA A 407 9.45 -19.77 -14.87
C ALA A 407 8.41 -19.31 -15.91
N VAL A 408 8.68 -18.18 -16.56
CA VAL A 408 7.83 -17.65 -17.62
C VAL A 408 7.92 -18.51 -18.89
N GLU A 409 9.11 -19.00 -19.25
CA GLU A 409 9.28 -19.91 -20.41
C GLU A 409 8.45 -21.18 -20.26
N GLU A 410 8.54 -21.85 -19.10
CA GLU A 410 7.77 -23.06 -18.85
C GLU A 410 6.28 -22.75 -18.71
N ALA A 411 5.89 -21.64 -18.07
CA ALA A 411 4.48 -21.26 -17.98
C ALA A 411 3.84 -21.01 -19.35
N ILE A 412 4.52 -20.31 -20.26
CA ILE A 412 4.05 -20.05 -21.63
C ILE A 412 3.96 -21.35 -22.43
N LYS A 413 4.94 -22.24 -22.28
CA LYS A 413 4.99 -23.54 -22.96
C LYS A 413 3.85 -24.48 -22.54
N ILE A 414 3.43 -24.43 -21.28
CA ILE A 414 2.32 -25.23 -20.74
C ILE A 414 0.96 -24.62 -21.09
N ALA A 415 0.86 -23.29 -21.09
CA ALA A 415 -0.39 -22.59 -21.32
C ALA A 415 -0.93 -22.81 -22.75
N SER A 416 -2.24 -22.95 -22.83
CA SER A 416 -3.05 -23.16 -24.04
C SER A 416 -4.07 -22.02 -24.16
N ALA A 417 -4.66 -21.81 -25.33
CA ALA A 417 -5.75 -20.84 -25.48
C ALA A 417 -6.84 -21.05 -24.41
N ASP A 418 -7.37 -19.94 -23.88
CA ASP A 418 -8.31 -19.86 -22.75
C ASP A 418 -7.74 -20.13 -21.35
N ASP A 419 -6.46 -20.49 -21.24
CA ASP A 419 -5.78 -20.57 -19.93
C ASP A 419 -5.44 -19.19 -19.36
N THR A 420 -5.04 -19.22 -18.09
CA THR A 420 -4.47 -18.09 -17.37
C THR A 420 -3.09 -18.44 -16.81
N ILE A 421 -2.11 -17.55 -17.00
CA ILE A 421 -0.84 -17.54 -16.27
C ILE A 421 -0.97 -16.53 -15.13
N LEU A 422 -0.65 -16.96 -13.90
CA LEU A 422 -0.71 -16.12 -12.71
C LEU A 422 0.59 -16.22 -11.92
N LEU A 423 1.27 -15.10 -11.70
CA LEU A 423 2.28 -15.00 -10.65
C LEU A 423 1.59 -14.70 -9.32
N SER A 424 1.41 -15.69 -8.43
CA SER A 424 0.88 -15.47 -7.07
C SER A 424 1.71 -16.28 -6.06
N PRO A 425 2.80 -15.69 -5.52
CA PRO A 425 3.92 -16.51 -5.04
C PRO A 425 3.72 -17.27 -3.72
N ALA A 426 2.72 -16.90 -2.94
CA ALA A 426 2.51 -17.35 -1.55
C ALA A 426 3.70 -17.11 -0.61
N CYS A 427 4.78 -16.47 -1.08
CA CYS A 427 6.06 -16.31 -0.40
C CYS A 427 6.61 -14.89 -0.57
N ALA A 428 7.36 -14.43 0.44
CA ALA A 428 8.17 -13.22 0.32
C ALA A 428 9.25 -13.42 -0.76
N SER A 429 9.78 -12.33 -1.30
CA SER A 429 10.68 -12.35 -2.46
C SER A 429 12.17 -12.34 -2.11
N TRP A 430 12.53 -12.20 -0.83
CA TRP A 430 13.86 -11.76 -0.38
C TRP A 430 15.01 -12.74 -0.60
N ASP A 431 14.71 -13.98 -0.97
CA ASP A 431 15.70 -14.95 -1.39
C ASP A 431 16.30 -14.61 -2.76
N MET A 432 15.49 -14.04 -3.66
CA MET A 432 15.88 -13.74 -5.04
C MET A 432 15.83 -12.24 -5.38
N TYR A 433 15.01 -11.46 -4.67
CA TYR A 433 14.68 -10.07 -4.99
C TYR A 433 14.58 -9.18 -3.75
N PRO A 434 15.02 -7.92 -3.80
CA PRO A 434 14.96 -7.00 -2.65
C PRO A 434 13.52 -6.74 -2.16
N ASN A 435 12.53 -6.82 -3.04
CA ASN A 435 11.12 -6.60 -2.72
C ASN A 435 10.18 -7.23 -3.78
N PHE A 436 8.88 -7.25 -3.49
CA PHE A 436 7.90 -7.89 -4.36
C PHE A 436 7.67 -7.08 -5.64
N GLU A 437 7.87 -5.77 -5.59
CA GLU A 437 7.78 -4.86 -6.74
C GLU A 437 8.83 -5.24 -7.80
N THR A 438 10.07 -5.49 -7.39
CA THR A 438 11.17 -5.92 -8.28
C THR A 438 10.85 -7.27 -8.92
N ARG A 439 10.43 -8.26 -8.11
CA ARG A 439 9.98 -9.58 -8.62
C ARG A 439 8.84 -9.46 -9.63
N GLY A 440 7.85 -8.62 -9.31
CA GLY A 440 6.68 -8.42 -10.16
C GLY A 440 7.00 -7.65 -11.44
N THR A 441 8.00 -6.77 -11.41
CA THR A 441 8.50 -6.04 -12.59
C THR A 441 9.22 -6.99 -13.54
N GLU A 442 10.15 -7.82 -13.02
CA GLU A 442 10.87 -8.81 -13.83
C GLU A 442 9.93 -9.82 -14.49
N PHE A 443 8.89 -10.28 -13.79
CA PHE A 443 7.85 -11.13 -14.39
C PHE A 443 7.16 -10.48 -15.59
N VAL A 444 6.81 -9.19 -15.48
CA VAL A 444 6.15 -8.46 -16.57
C VAL A 444 7.11 -8.26 -17.75
N GLU A 445 8.35 -7.86 -17.48
CA GLU A 445 9.39 -7.68 -18.49
C GLU A 445 9.64 -8.98 -19.26
N GLU A 446 9.72 -10.12 -18.56
CA GLU A 446 9.96 -11.40 -19.20
C GLU A 446 8.75 -11.89 -20.01
N ILE A 447 7.52 -11.67 -19.51
CA ILE A 447 6.31 -11.94 -20.30
C ILE A 447 6.36 -11.15 -21.60
N ILE A 448 6.63 -9.85 -21.55
CA ILE A 448 6.69 -8.97 -22.73
C ILE A 448 7.78 -9.43 -23.71
N LYS A 449 8.96 -9.79 -23.19
CA LYS A 449 10.10 -10.26 -23.99
C LYS A 449 9.78 -11.55 -24.75
N GLN A 450 9.10 -12.51 -24.12
CA GLN A 450 8.82 -13.81 -24.72
C GLN A 450 7.62 -13.80 -25.68
N VAL A 451 6.65 -12.93 -25.46
CA VAL A 451 5.46 -12.80 -26.33
C VAL A 451 5.67 -11.84 -27.52
N GLY A 452 6.84 -11.21 -27.62
CA GLY A 452 7.29 -10.49 -28.80
C GLY A 452 6.51 -9.21 -29.11
N LYS A 453 6.48 -8.25 -28.19
CA LYS A 453 6.02 -6.88 -28.45
C LYS A 453 7.14 -5.86 -28.42
#